data_AF-A0A1M5RD89-F1
#
_entry.id   AF-A0A1M5RD89-F1
#
_cell.length_a   1.000
_cell.length_b   1.000
_cell.length_c   1.000
_cell.angle_alpha   90.00
_cell.angle_beta   90.00
_cell.angle_gamma   90.00
#
_symmetry.space_group_name_H-M   'P 1'
#
loop_
_entity.id
_entity.type
_entity.pdbx_description
1 polymer ?
#
loop_
_entity_poly.entity_id
_entity_poly.type
_entity_poly.pdbx_seq_one_letter_code
_entity_poly.pdbx_strand_id
1 'polypeptide(L)'
;MKNYLILIILLFSVKSIAQNATKETFQKNKYELALSYLKKSEYVKALDLFSVVSKIKPENEIGQESLKEIDTLKEILRKDILEKISGTWLVTGDKPIWTVTAHEDFKNQKVDKLVEVAQDKILFYEQDRKSKVKTLIKTEDLLYFNTDRSDSLYSAFILSDGRVWDCLLNEDNKVMRAINIAKYGKKGVKKITENNPEVYFVRTK
;
A
#
# COMPACT_ATOMS: atom_id res chain seq x y z
N MET A 1 -19.63 42.54 -31.70
CA MET A 1 -19.59 41.34 -30.83
C MET A 1 -18.84 40.15 -31.44
N LYS A 2 -18.84 39.95 -32.77
CA LYS A 2 -18.14 38.82 -33.43
C LYS A 2 -16.60 38.80 -33.24
N ASN A 3 -15.96 39.97 -33.18
CA ASN A 3 -14.49 40.07 -33.06
C ASN A 3 -13.96 39.78 -31.63
N TYR A 4 -14.78 40.03 -30.60
CA TYR A 4 -14.39 39.70 -29.20
C TYR A 4 -14.44 38.19 -28.93
N LEU A 5 -15.32 37.46 -29.62
CA LEU A 5 -15.41 36.00 -29.54
C LEU A 5 -14.14 35.32 -30.06
N ILE A 6 -13.55 35.83 -31.14
CA ILE A 6 -12.27 35.35 -31.68
C ILE A 6 -11.14 35.61 -30.68
N LEU A 7 -11.11 36.79 -30.06
CA LEU A 7 -10.10 37.14 -29.05
C LEU A 7 -10.22 36.24 -27.81
N ILE A 8 -11.45 35.96 -27.35
CA ILE A 8 -11.70 35.07 -26.21
C ILE A 8 -11.23 33.64 -26.54
N ILE A 9 -11.60 33.09 -27.70
CA ILE A 9 -11.17 31.76 -28.14
C ILE A 9 -9.63 31.67 -28.23
N LEU A 10 -8.98 32.71 -28.78
CA LEU A 10 -7.53 32.78 -28.87
C LEU A 10 -6.88 32.79 -27.48
N LEU A 11 -7.38 33.61 -26.55
CA LEU A 11 -6.87 33.68 -25.18
C LEU A 11 -7.05 32.36 -24.40
N PHE A 12 -8.15 31.63 -24.64
CA PHE A 12 -8.35 30.30 -24.07
C PHE A 12 -7.36 29.27 -24.65
N SER A 13 -7.10 29.29 -25.96
CA SER A 13 -6.13 28.37 -26.58
C SER A 13 -4.69 28.57 -26.07
N VAL A 14 -4.25 29.83 -25.88
CA VAL A 14 -2.90 30.14 -25.37
C VAL A 14 -2.73 29.69 -23.91
N LYS A 15 -3.76 29.86 -23.07
CA LYS A 15 -3.74 29.36 -21.68
C LYS A 15 -3.62 27.84 -21.62
N SER A 16 -4.33 27.11 -22.49
CA SER A 16 -4.26 25.65 -22.56
C SER A 16 -2.87 25.15 -22.99
N ILE A 17 -2.22 25.82 -23.96
CA ILE A 17 -0.87 25.45 -24.44
C ILE A 17 0.18 25.68 -23.35
N ALA A 18 0.16 26.85 -22.69
CA ALA A 18 1.13 27.17 -21.64
C ALA A 18 1.03 26.23 -20.43
N GLN A 19 -0.19 25.92 -19.97
CA GLN A 19 -0.40 24.96 -18.88
C GLN A 19 0.04 23.54 -19.26
N ASN A 20 -0.17 23.14 -20.51
CA ASN A 20 0.26 21.83 -20.99
C ASN A 20 1.80 21.69 -21.07
N ALA A 21 2.50 22.74 -21.53
CA ALA A 21 3.96 22.74 -21.59
C ALA A 21 4.62 22.65 -20.19
N THR A 22 4.04 23.34 -19.19
CA THR A 22 4.51 23.26 -17.80
C THR A 22 4.31 21.85 -17.23
N LYS A 23 3.17 21.21 -17.50
CA LYS A 23 2.89 19.84 -17.07
C LYS A 23 3.83 18.82 -17.68
N GLU A 24 4.12 18.94 -18.99
CA GLU A 24 5.07 18.05 -19.68
C GLU A 24 6.49 18.17 -19.13
N THR A 25 6.96 19.40 -18.93
CA THR A 25 8.28 19.65 -18.34
C THR A 25 8.37 19.07 -16.93
N PHE A 26 7.33 19.28 -16.11
CA PHE A 26 7.28 18.74 -14.76
C PHE A 26 7.25 17.20 -14.76
N GLN A 27 6.44 16.59 -15.63
CA GLN A 27 6.36 15.14 -15.77
C GLN A 27 7.71 14.54 -16.17
N LYS A 28 8.39 15.13 -17.16
CA LYS A 28 9.72 14.69 -17.60
C LYS A 28 10.75 14.76 -16.48
N ASN A 29 10.82 15.88 -15.76
CA ASN A 29 11.76 16.02 -14.64
C ASN A 29 11.52 14.99 -13.53
N LYS A 30 10.25 14.68 -13.23
CA LYS A 30 9.90 13.65 -12.24
C LYS A 30 10.19 12.24 -12.73
N TYR A 31 10.00 11.98 -14.03
CA TYR A 31 10.35 10.71 -14.65
C TYR A 31 11.86 10.45 -14.60
N GLU A 32 12.68 11.44 -14.94
CA GLU A 32 14.14 11.34 -14.85
C GLU A 32 14.62 11.08 -13.41
N LEU A 33 13.96 11.71 -12.43
CA LEU A 33 14.23 11.45 -11.02
C LEU A 33 13.81 10.03 -10.60
N ALA A 34 12.67 9.53 -11.08
CA ALA A 34 12.22 8.16 -10.83
C ALA A 34 13.22 7.14 -11.39
N LEU A 35 13.71 7.35 -12.62
CA LEU A 35 14.78 6.55 -13.23
C LEU A 35 16.09 6.60 -12.42
N SER A 36 16.43 7.76 -11.84
CA SER A 36 17.60 7.89 -10.97
C SER A 36 17.48 7.03 -9.70
N TYR A 37 16.31 7.02 -9.05
CA TYR A 37 16.06 6.13 -7.91
C TYR A 37 16.05 4.66 -8.30
N LEU A 38 15.47 4.32 -9.47
CA LEU A 38 15.48 2.96 -10.00
C LEU A 38 16.92 2.45 -10.19
N LYS A 39 17.81 3.26 -10.78
CA LYS A 39 19.24 2.94 -10.96
C LYS A 39 20.01 2.75 -9.65
N LYS A 40 19.55 3.40 -8.57
CA LYS A 40 20.12 3.26 -7.22
C LYS A 40 19.49 2.14 -6.41
N SER A 41 18.59 1.36 -7.01
CA SER A 41 17.78 0.33 -6.35
C SER A 41 16.91 0.87 -5.21
N GLU A 42 16.57 2.16 -5.23
CA GLU A 42 15.66 2.80 -4.28
C GLU A 42 14.20 2.58 -4.74
N TYR A 43 13.78 1.32 -4.82
CA TYR A 43 12.56 0.88 -5.51
C TYR A 43 11.27 1.51 -4.98
N VAL A 44 11.13 1.69 -3.66
CA VAL A 44 9.94 2.34 -3.07
C VAL A 44 9.81 3.79 -3.56
N LYS A 45 10.92 4.54 -3.57
CA LYS A 45 10.92 5.94 -4.03
C LYS A 45 10.69 6.03 -5.54
N ALA A 46 11.25 5.10 -6.31
CA ALA A 46 11.00 5.01 -7.74
C ALA A 46 9.50 4.75 -8.01
N LEU A 47 8.90 3.78 -7.30
CA LEU A 47 7.48 3.43 -7.43
C LEU A 47 6.58 4.64 -7.12
N ASP A 48 6.84 5.33 -6.02
CA ASP A 48 6.08 6.53 -5.64
C ASP A 48 6.14 7.62 -6.71
N LEU A 49 7.32 7.86 -7.29
CA LEU A 49 7.46 8.86 -8.34
C LEU A 49 6.84 8.42 -9.67
N PHE A 50 7.00 7.18 -10.10
CA PHE A 50 6.31 6.69 -11.30
C PHE A 50 4.78 6.75 -11.14
N SER A 51 4.25 6.45 -9.95
CA SER A 51 2.83 6.63 -9.57
C SER A 51 2.39 8.08 -9.75
N VAL A 52 3.20 9.06 -9.36
CA VAL A 52 2.92 10.48 -9.61
C VAL A 52 3.00 10.81 -11.10
N VAL A 53 4.06 10.37 -11.78
CA VAL A 53 4.33 10.67 -13.20
C VAL A 53 3.21 10.18 -14.12
N SER A 54 2.74 8.96 -13.89
CA SER A 54 1.65 8.34 -14.66
C SER A 54 0.32 9.10 -14.56
N LYS A 55 0.11 9.88 -13.49
CA LYS A 55 -1.12 10.64 -13.26
C LYS A 55 -1.11 12.05 -13.86
N ILE A 56 0.05 12.59 -14.24
CA ILE A 56 0.16 13.97 -14.75
C ILE A 56 -0.42 14.10 -16.16
N LYS A 57 0.06 13.24 -17.08
CA LYS A 57 -0.45 13.04 -18.44
C LYS A 57 -0.43 11.55 -18.74
N PRO A 58 -1.46 10.80 -18.35
CA PRO A 58 -1.48 9.34 -18.50
C PRO A 58 -1.41 8.88 -19.96
N GLU A 59 -1.91 9.70 -20.90
CA GLU A 59 -2.05 9.36 -22.31
C GLU A 59 -0.74 9.41 -23.11
N ASN A 60 0.30 10.08 -22.61
CA ASN A 60 1.56 10.21 -23.33
C ASN A 60 2.53 9.04 -23.06
N GLU A 61 3.59 8.97 -23.84
CA GLU A 61 4.60 7.90 -23.76
C GLU A 61 5.19 7.77 -22.36
N ILE A 62 5.62 8.87 -21.74
CA ILE A 62 6.17 8.89 -20.37
C ILE A 62 5.16 8.33 -19.36
N GLY A 63 3.88 8.71 -19.48
CA GLY A 63 2.80 8.22 -18.63
C GLY A 63 2.61 6.70 -18.77
N GLN A 64 2.60 6.19 -20.00
CA GLN A 64 2.45 4.76 -20.29
C GLN A 64 3.68 3.94 -19.88
N GLU A 65 4.89 4.46 -20.09
CA GLU A 65 6.12 3.84 -19.60
C GLU A 65 6.14 3.77 -18.07
N SER A 66 5.76 4.87 -17.40
CA SER A 66 5.67 4.89 -15.93
C SER A 66 4.71 3.84 -15.40
N LEU A 67 3.59 3.57 -16.08
CA LEU A 67 2.67 2.49 -15.68
C LEU A 67 3.30 1.09 -15.79
N LYS A 68 4.14 0.84 -16.80
CA LYS A 68 4.87 -0.43 -16.94
C LYS A 68 5.92 -0.60 -15.84
N GLU A 69 6.63 0.49 -15.52
CA GLU A 69 7.60 0.51 -14.42
C GLU A 69 6.93 0.29 -13.07
N ILE A 70 5.74 0.86 -12.84
CA ILE A 70 4.94 0.60 -11.63
C ILE A 70 4.62 -0.88 -11.49
N ASP A 71 4.14 -1.54 -12.55
CA ASP A 71 3.79 -2.96 -12.49
C ASP A 71 5.02 -3.81 -12.11
N THR A 72 6.14 -3.54 -12.77
CA THR A 72 7.43 -4.23 -12.52
C THR A 72 7.91 -4.02 -11.08
N LEU A 73 7.88 -2.77 -10.60
CA LEU A 73 8.31 -2.43 -9.25
C LEU A 73 7.38 -3.04 -8.19
N LYS A 74 6.07 -3.07 -8.43
CA LYS A 74 5.11 -3.74 -7.55
C LYS A 74 5.43 -5.22 -7.42
N GLU A 75 5.75 -5.93 -8.51
CA GLU A 75 6.13 -7.34 -8.44
C GLU A 75 7.40 -7.56 -7.58
N ILE A 76 8.44 -6.76 -7.82
CA ILE A 76 9.70 -6.83 -7.06
C ILE A 76 9.44 -6.58 -5.57
N LEU A 77 8.74 -5.48 -5.24
CA LEU A 77 8.48 -5.08 -3.86
C LEU A 77 7.51 -6.04 -3.15
N ARG A 78 6.54 -6.61 -3.86
CA ARG A 78 5.62 -7.63 -3.33
C ARG A 78 6.38 -8.91 -2.97
N LYS A 79 7.32 -9.33 -3.81
CA LYS A 79 8.17 -10.48 -3.51
C LYS A 79 9.06 -10.21 -2.29
N ASP A 80 9.73 -9.06 -2.25
CA ASP A 80 10.59 -8.67 -1.13
C ASP A 80 9.82 -8.58 0.19
N ILE A 81 8.65 -7.93 0.20
CA ILE A 81 7.84 -7.85 1.43
C ILE A 81 7.31 -9.23 1.83
N LEU A 82 6.87 -10.07 0.88
CA LEU A 82 6.39 -11.42 1.17
C LEU A 82 7.47 -12.29 1.81
N GLU A 83 8.70 -12.24 1.29
CA GLU A 83 9.85 -12.93 1.91
C GLU A 83 10.10 -12.44 3.35
N LYS A 84 9.98 -11.12 3.58
CA LYS A 84 10.16 -10.52 4.91
C LYS A 84 9.00 -10.75 5.87
N ILE A 85 7.78 -11.00 5.40
CA ILE A 85 6.62 -11.27 6.27
C ILE A 85 6.28 -12.75 6.39
N SER A 86 6.85 -13.62 5.55
CA SER A 86 6.59 -15.06 5.63
C SER A 86 6.97 -15.61 7.01
N GLY A 87 6.10 -16.46 7.56
CA GLY A 87 6.24 -17.05 8.89
C GLY A 87 5.07 -16.73 9.84
N THR A 88 5.26 -17.06 11.11
CA THR A 88 4.23 -16.89 12.15
C THR A 88 4.44 -15.58 12.94
N TRP A 89 3.34 -14.90 13.19
CA TRP A 89 3.24 -13.61 13.84
C TRP A 89 2.26 -13.68 14.99
N LEU A 90 2.64 -13.13 16.14
CA LEU A 90 1.80 -12.99 17.31
C LEU A 90 1.14 -11.61 17.28
N VAL A 91 -0.19 -11.58 17.34
CA VAL A 91 -0.97 -10.34 17.45
C VAL A 91 -0.80 -9.79 18.85
N THR A 92 -0.33 -8.54 18.97
CA THR A 92 -0.09 -7.88 20.26
C THR A 92 -1.18 -6.88 20.64
N GLY A 93 -2.02 -6.46 19.69
CA GLY A 93 -3.18 -5.60 19.95
C GLY A 93 -3.36 -4.52 18.89
N ASP A 94 -4.07 -3.45 19.27
CA ASP A 94 -4.36 -2.26 18.46
C ASP A 94 -3.38 -1.10 18.73
N LYS A 95 -2.40 -1.32 19.62
CA LYS A 95 -1.39 -0.34 20.04
C LYS A 95 -0.01 -1.00 20.06
N PRO A 96 1.08 -0.22 19.96
CA PRO A 96 2.42 -0.75 20.11
C PRO A 96 2.63 -1.42 21.48
N ILE A 97 3.21 -2.61 21.49
CA ILE A 97 3.37 -3.44 22.71
C ILE A 97 4.26 -2.81 23.79
N TRP A 98 5.08 -1.83 23.45
CA TRP A 98 5.93 -1.11 24.40
C TRP A 98 5.16 -0.09 25.25
N THR A 99 3.90 0.20 24.92
CA THR A 99 3.04 1.08 25.73
C THR A 99 2.50 0.35 26.96
N VAL A 100 2.41 1.04 28.10
CA VAL A 100 2.02 0.45 29.40
C VAL A 100 0.69 -0.30 29.30
N THR A 101 -0.34 0.36 28.77
CA THR A 101 -1.68 -0.22 28.64
C THR A 101 -1.70 -1.44 27.72
N ALA A 102 -1.05 -1.37 26.56
CA ALA A 102 -1.01 -2.51 25.63
C ALA A 102 -0.26 -3.71 26.22
N HIS A 103 0.81 -3.46 26.98
CA HIS A 103 1.58 -4.50 27.64
C HIS A 103 0.73 -5.25 28.70
N GLU A 104 -0.01 -4.51 29.53
CA GLU A 104 -0.91 -5.09 30.53
C GLU A 104 -2.08 -5.84 29.90
N ASP A 105 -2.74 -5.23 28.91
CA ASP A 105 -3.84 -5.85 28.16
C ASP A 105 -3.39 -7.16 27.52
N PHE A 106 -2.22 -7.15 26.86
CA PHE A 106 -1.65 -8.34 26.25
C PHE A 106 -1.33 -9.41 27.30
N LYS A 107 -0.73 -9.07 28.45
CA LYS A 107 -0.39 -10.03 29.51
C LYS A 107 -1.63 -10.71 30.11
N ASN A 108 -2.74 -9.99 30.21
CA ASN A 108 -3.98 -10.48 30.81
C ASN A 108 -4.81 -11.37 29.86
N GLN A 109 -4.46 -11.47 28.58
CA GLN A 109 -5.12 -12.38 27.65
C GLN A 109 -4.93 -13.85 28.05
N LYS A 110 -5.97 -14.66 27.85
CA LYS A 110 -5.93 -16.12 28.07
C LYS A 110 -5.49 -16.90 26.81
N VAL A 111 -5.67 -16.28 25.65
CA VAL A 111 -5.46 -16.89 24.33
C VAL A 111 -4.59 -15.94 23.51
N ASP A 112 -3.57 -16.50 22.85
CA ASP A 112 -2.77 -15.80 21.85
C ASP A 112 -3.44 -15.91 20.49
N LYS A 113 -3.54 -14.79 19.77
CA LYS A 113 -3.93 -14.79 18.36
C LYS A 113 -2.67 -14.81 17.50
N LEU A 114 -2.58 -15.78 16.60
CA LEU A 114 -1.45 -15.96 15.71
C LEU A 114 -1.90 -15.81 14.26
N VAL A 115 -1.05 -15.22 13.44
CA VAL A 115 -1.21 -15.13 11.99
C VAL A 115 0.01 -15.76 11.33
N GLU A 116 -0.20 -16.74 10.48
CA GLU A 116 0.83 -17.35 9.66
C GLU A 116 0.66 -16.88 8.23
N VAL A 117 1.71 -16.26 7.68
CA VAL A 117 1.74 -15.81 6.30
C VAL A 117 2.54 -16.82 5.50
N ALA A 118 1.84 -17.47 4.57
CA ALA A 118 2.41 -18.36 3.56
C ALA A 118 2.45 -17.65 2.20
N GLN A 119 2.92 -18.35 1.17
CA GLN A 119 3.14 -17.76 -0.15
C GLN A 119 1.85 -17.25 -0.83
N ASP A 120 0.74 -17.96 -0.63
CA ASP A 120 -0.56 -17.68 -1.27
C ASP A 120 -1.70 -17.52 -0.26
N LYS A 121 -1.43 -17.68 1.05
CA LYS A 121 -2.46 -17.77 2.09
C LYS A 121 -2.05 -17.09 3.39
N ILE A 122 -3.06 -16.68 4.14
CA ILE A 122 -2.94 -16.16 5.50
C ILE A 122 -3.79 -17.05 6.41
N LEU A 123 -3.18 -17.68 7.39
CA LEU A 123 -3.84 -18.57 8.35
C LEU A 123 -3.92 -17.89 9.71
N PHE A 124 -5.11 -17.91 10.32
CA PHE A 124 -5.40 -17.30 11.60
C PHE A 124 -5.63 -18.40 12.62
N TYR A 125 -4.89 -18.36 13.71
CA TYR A 125 -5.01 -19.33 14.80
C TYR A 125 -5.29 -18.64 16.14
N GLU A 126 -5.88 -19.40 17.03
CA GLU A 126 -5.93 -19.11 18.45
C GLU A 126 -5.17 -20.19 19.21
N GLN A 127 -4.34 -19.77 20.15
CA GLN A 127 -3.56 -20.67 21.00
C GLN A 127 -3.84 -20.39 22.47
N ASP A 128 -4.36 -21.38 23.19
CA ASP A 128 -4.56 -21.24 24.63
C ASP A 128 -3.19 -21.15 25.34
N ARG A 129 -3.01 -20.14 26.20
CA ARG A 129 -1.71 -19.86 26.80
C ARG A 129 -1.26 -20.91 27.82
N LYS A 130 -2.20 -21.62 28.45
CA LYS A 130 -1.91 -22.61 29.50
C LYS A 130 -1.60 -23.97 28.90
N SER A 131 -2.50 -24.47 28.06
CA SER A 131 -2.43 -25.79 27.43
C SER A 131 -1.57 -25.80 26.16
N LYS A 132 -1.29 -24.63 25.58
CA LYS A 132 -0.59 -24.48 24.29
C LYS A 132 -1.31 -25.13 23.10
N VAL A 133 -2.59 -25.50 23.26
CA VAL A 133 -3.40 -26.02 22.17
C VAL A 133 -3.63 -24.92 21.14
N LYS A 134 -3.12 -25.14 19.92
CA LYS A 134 -3.27 -24.25 18.76
C LYS A 134 -4.43 -24.74 17.89
N THR A 135 -5.38 -23.86 17.62
CA THR A 135 -6.58 -24.14 16.81
C THR A 135 -6.63 -23.20 15.62
N LEU A 136 -6.81 -23.74 14.42
CA LEU A 136 -7.02 -22.94 13.21
C LEU A 136 -8.44 -22.37 13.20
N ILE A 137 -8.55 -21.05 13.08
CA ILE A 137 -9.82 -20.32 13.11
C ILE A 137 -10.28 -19.95 11.70
N LYS A 138 -9.34 -19.50 10.87
CA LYS A 138 -9.65 -19.03 9.52
C LYS A 138 -8.45 -19.18 8.59
N THR A 139 -8.74 -19.41 7.31
CA THR A 139 -7.78 -19.29 6.23
C THR A 139 -8.31 -18.28 5.23
N GLU A 140 -7.43 -17.42 4.73
CA GLU A 140 -7.68 -16.41 3.71
C GLU A 140 -6.66 -16.58 2.59
N ASP A 141 -7.05 -16.25 1.36
CA ASP A 141 -6.10 -16.11 0.27
C ASP A 141 -5.31 -14.80 0.42
N LEU A 142 -4.02 -14.82 0.11
CA LEU A 142 -3.19 -13.62 0.08
C LEU A 142 -3.39 -12.92 -1.26
N LEU A 143 -4.29 -11.93 -1.27
CA LEU A 143 -4.63 -11.16 -2.46
C LEU A 143 -4.17 -9.71 -2.31
N TYR A 144 -3.22 -9.28 -3.14
CA TYR A 144 -2.80 -7.88 -3.16
C TYR A 144 -3.92 -6.97 -3.68
N PHE A 145 -4.09 -5.84 -3.02
CA PHE A 145 -4.99 -4.80 -3.46
C PHE A 145 -4.37 -4.07 -4.67
N ASN A 146 -5.06 -4.05 -5.80
CA ASN A 146 -4.54 -3.49 -7.05
C ASN A 146 -5.64 -2.86 -7.93
N THR A 147 -6.57 -2.12 -7.32
CA THR A 147 -7.70 -1.54 -8.08
C THR A 147 -7.31 -0.36 -8.96
N ASP A 148 -6.27 0.39 -8.58
CA ASP A 148 -5.73 1.49 -9.37
C ASP A 148 -4.31 1.13 -9.79
N ARG A 149 -4.13 0.83 -11.08
CA ARG A 149 -2.81 0.49 -11.62
C ARG A 149 -1.76 1.55 -11.29
N SER A 150 -2.17 2.82 -11.26
CA SER A 150 -1.30 3.97 -11.02
C SER A 150 -1.00 4.24 -9.54
N ASP A 151 -1.58 3.49 -8.60
CA ASP A 151 -1.22 3.63 -7.18
C ASP A 151 0.18 3.06 -6.88
N SER A 152 0.79 3.50 -5.78
CA SER A 152 2.06 2.97 -5.28
C SER A 152 1.88 1.91 -4.18
N LEU A 153 0.67 1.38 -3.99
CA LEU A 153 0.39 0.40 -2.95
C LEU A 153 0.92 -0.98 -3.38
N TYR A 154 2.00 -1.41 -2.75
CA TYR A 154 2.60 -2.74 -2.99
C TYR A 154 2.37 -3.70 -1.81
N SER A 155 2.26 -3.19 -0.58
CA SER A 155 2.07 -3.95 0.67
C SER A 155 0.62 -4.10 1.10
N ALA A 156 -0.32 -3.50 0.36
CA ALA A 156 -1.74 -3.58 0.67
C ALA A 156 -2.35 -4.89 0.17
N PHE A 157 -3.10 -5.59 1.03
CA PHE A 157 -3.86 -6.79 0.71
C PHE A 157 -5.33 -6.66 1.10
N ILE A 158 -6.20 -7.44 0.46
CA ILE A 158 -7.63 -7.47 0.71
C ILE A 158 -8.03 -8.81 1.31
N LEU A 159 -8.79 -8.77 2.42
CA LEU A 159 -9.37 -9.97 3.04
C LEU A 159 -10.79 -10.25 2.54
N SER A 160 -11.31 -11.46 2.76
CA SER A 160 -12.66 -11.86 2.33
C SER A 160 -13.80 -10.98 2.87
N ASP A 161 -13.57 -10.26 3.98
CA ASP A 161 -14.53 -9.32 4.54
C ASP A 161 -14.52 -7.93 3.84
N GLY A 162 -13.70 -7.80 2.79
CA GLY A 162 -13.52 -6.60 1.98
C GLY A 162 -12.59 -5.57 2.59
N ARG A 163 -12.02 -5.79 3.78
CA ARG A 163 -11.06 -4.85 4.38
C ARG A 163 -9.74 -4.89 3.64
N VAL A 164 -9.19 -3.70 3.36
CA VAL A 164 -7.88 -3.51 2.76
C VAL A 164 -6.91 -3.08 3.85
N TRP A 165 -5.85 -3.85 4.03
CA TRP A 165 -4.84 -3.65 5.05
C TRP A 165 -3.50 -3.38 4.40
N ASP A 166 -2.84 -2.31 4.81
CA ASP A 166 -1.48 -1.99 4.41
C ASP A 166 -0.50 -2.37 5.51
N CYS A 167 0.53 -3.13 5.16
CA CYS A 167 1.50 -3.66 6.10
C CYS A 167 2.82 -2.88 6.07
N LEU A 168 3.25 -2.45 7.26
CA LEU A 168 4.53 -1.79 7.48
C LEU A 168 5.38 -2.63 8.43
N LEU A 169 6.59 -2.95 8.00
CA LEU A 169 7.61 -3.57 8.84
C LEU A 169 8.52 -2.50 9.44
N ASN A 170 8.99 -2.75 10.66
CA ASN A 170 10.09 -1.99 11.23
C ASN A 170 11.44 -2.42 10.63
N GLU A 171 12.51 -1.66 10.93
CA GLU A 171 13.84 -1.85 10.34
C GLU A 171 14.45 -3.24 10.55
N ASP A 172 14.15 -3.89 11.68
CA ASP A 172 14.65 -5.23 12.00
C ASP A 172 13.71 -6.37 11.58
N ASN A 173 12.60 -6.05 10.92
CA ASN A 173 11.56 -6.98 10.45
C ASN A 173 10.95 -7.87 11.54
N LYS A 174 10.98 -7.45 12.82
CA LYS A 174 10.41 -8.21 13.94
C LYS A 174 9.05 -7.69 14.39
N VAL A 175 8.71 -6.45 14.04
CA VAL A 175 7.43 -5.82 14.36
C VAL A 175 6.75 -5.43 13.06
N MET A 176 5.50 -5.87 12.92
CA MET A 176 4.64 -5.49 11.81
C MET A 176 3.48 -4.66 12.34
N ARG A 177 3.15 -3.59 11.63
CA ARG A 177 1.96 -2.76 11.84
C ARG A 177 1.09 -2.89 10.60
N ALA A 178 -0.14 -3.35 10.75
CA ALA A 178 -1.13 -3.36 9.68
C ALA A 178 -2.15 -2.25 9.93
N ILE A 179 -2.40 -1.42 8.92
CA ILE A 179 -3.34 -0.30 8.99
C ILE A 179 -4.48 -0.58 8.00
N ASN A 180 -5.72 -0.47 8.46
CA ASN A 180 -6.87 -0.61 7.58
C ASN A 180 -7.08 0.68 6.78
N ILE A 181 -6.78 0.66 5.48
CA ILE A 181 -6.80 1.88 4.64
C ILE A 181 -8.08 2.04 3.82
N ALA A 182 -8.83 0.96 3.61
CA ALA A 182 -10.06 0.99 2.83
C ALA A 182 -10.97 -0.21 3.12
N LYS A 183 -12.23 -0.08 2.69
CA LYS A 183 -13.18 -1.19 2.59
C LYS A 183 -13.71 -1.31 1.17
N TYR A 184 -13.46 -2.45 0.56
CA TYR A 184 -14.05 -2.87 -0.71
C TYR A 184 -15.47 -3.40 -0.48
N GLY A 185 -16.41 -3.00 -1.33
CA GLY A 185 -17.77 -3.48 -1.26
C GLY A 185 -18.53 -3.26 -2.57
N LYS A 186 -19.84 -3.46 -2.54
CA LYS A 186 -20.70 -3.41 -3.75
C LYS A 186 -20.65 -2.08 -4.52
N LYS A 187 -20.31 -0.98 -3.85
CA LYS A 187 -20.20 0.36 -4.46
C LYS A 187 -18.77 0.75 -4.84
N GLY A 188 -17.84 -0.21 -4.83
CA GLY A 188 -16.41 0.01 -5.05
C GLY A 188 -15.62 0.20 -3.76
N VAL A 189 -14.47 0.87 -3.87
CA VAL A 189 -13.53 1.10 -2.77
C VAL A 189 -13.92 2.34 -1.97
N LYS A 190 -14.18 2.17 -0.68
CA LYS A 190 -14.31 3.30 0.27
C LYS A 190 -13.02 3.45 1.07
N LYS A 191 -12.26 4.52 0.80
CA LYS A 191 -11.04 4.86 1.57
C LYS A 191 -11.41 5.27 3.00
N ILE A 192 -10.56 4.92 3.95
CA ILE A 192 -10.62 5.38 5.35
C ILE A 192 -9.53 6.43 5.51
N THR A 193 -9.92 7.66 5.78
CA THR A 193 -9.01 8.81 5.85
C THR A 193 -8.66 9.21 7.28
N GLU A 194 -9.43 8.73 8.26
CA GLU A 194 -9.29 9.10 9.67
C GLU A 194 -9.63 7.89 10.55
N ASN A 195 -9.02 7.83 11.73
CA ASN A 195 -9.25 6.81 12.76
C ASN A 195 -9.16 5.39 12.21
N ASN A 196 -8.17 5.15 11.36
CA ASN A 196 -7.92 3.86 10.74
C ASN A 196 -7.68 2.79 11.83
N PRO A 197 -8.42 1.67 11.81
CA PRO A 197 -8.11 0.54 12.68
C PRO A 197 -6.70 0.02 12.41
N GLU A 198 -5.97 -0.30 13.47
CA GLU A 198 -4.61 -0.80 13.40
C GLU A 198 -4.46 -2.10 14.16
N VAL A 199 -3.52 -2.93 13.71
CA VAL A 199 -3.13 -4.16 14.40
C VAL A 199 -1.61 -4.25 14.41
N TYR A 200 -1.06 -4.57 15.57
CA TYR A 200 0.36 -4.79 15.76
C TYR A 200 0.67 -6.27 15.94
N PHE A 201 1.82 -6.66 15.40
CA PHE A 201 2.30 -8.02 15.44
C PHE A 201 3.78 -8.06 15.82
N VAL A 202 4.18 -9.13 16.50
CA VAL A 202 5.58 -9.46 16.77
C VAL A 202 5.88 -10.84 16.18
N ARG A 203 6.98 -10.96 15.47
CA ARG A 203 7.42 -12.22 14.86
C ARG A 203 7.66 -13.26 15.95
N THR A 204 7.07 -14.45 15.80
CA THR A 204 7.37 -15.56 16.72
C THR A 204 8.73 -16.14 16.37
N LYS A 205 9.49 -16.56 17.39
CA LYS A 205 10.75 -17.27 17.19
C LYS A 205 10.51 -18.66 16.60
#